data_AF-A0A845QPG8-F1
#
_entry.id   AF-A0A845QPG8-F1
#
_cell.length_a   1.000
_cell.length_b   1.000
_cell.length_c   1.000
_cell.angle_alpha   90.00
_cell.angle_beta   90.00
_cell.angle_gamma   90.00
#
_symmetry.space_group_name_H-M   'P 1'
#
loop_
_entity.id
_entity.type
_entity.pdbx_description
1 polymer ?
#
loop_
_entity_poly.entity_id
_entity_poly.type
_entity_poly.pdbx_seq_one_letter_code
_entity_poly.pdbx_strand_id
1 'polypeptide(L)' 'MDVPFSNGYTEGCNNPIKVTKRVAYGMRNYERFKKRILHTMVQY' A
#
# COMPACT_ATOMS: atom_id res chain seq x y z
N MET A 1 14.28 24.13 8.76
CA MET A 1 13.99 23.17 9.85
C MET A 1 14.24 21.80 9.26
N ASP A 2 15.43 21.25 9.45
CA ASP A 2 15.73 19.89 9.05
C ASP A 2 15.05 18.94 10.02
N VAL A 3 13.95 18.33 9.56
CA VAL A 3 13.26 17.31 10.32
C VAL A 3 14.12 16.05 10.20
N PRO A 4 14.65 15.49 11.31
CA PRO A 4 15.60 14.36 11.25
C PRO A 4 14.96 13.05 10.79
N PHE A 5 13.66 13.07 10.48
CA PHE A 5 12.87 11.92 10.07
C PHE A 5 12.13 12.26 8.77
N SER A 6 12.32 11.41 7.76
CA SER A 6 11.55 11.47 6.52
C SER A 6 10.32 10.57 6.63
N ASN A 7 9.15 11.09 6.23
CA ASN A 7 7.91 10.31 6.12
C ASN A 7 7.94 9.30 4.94
N GLY A 8 9.04 9.24 4.19
CA GLY A 8 9.15 8.47 2.95
C GLY A 8 8.86 6.97 3.12
N TYR A 9 9.28 6.34 4.21
CA TYR A 9 8.95 4.93 4.47
C TYR A 9 7.45 4.72 4.67
N THR A 10 6.83 5.56 5.50
CA THR A 10 5.39 5.53 5.79
C THR A 10 4.56 5.82 4.53
N GLU A 11 4.98 6.77 3.69
CA GLU A 11 4.33 7.07 2.41
C GLU A 11 4.51 5.96 1.38
N GLY A 12 5.71 5.36 1.33
CA GLY A 12 6.01 4.18 0.53
C GLY A 12 5.11 3.00 0.86
N CYS A 13 4.68 2.88 2.12
CA CYS A 13 3.69 1.89 2.52
C CYS A 13 2.24 2.33 2.23
N ASN A 14 1.87 3.54 2.62
CA ASN A 14 0.48 3.99 2.62
C ASN A 14 -0.08 4.25 1.21
N ASN A 15 0.73 4.76 0.29
CA ASN A 15 0.26 5.10 -1.06
C ASN A 15 -0.13 3.87 -1.89
N PRO A 16 0.70 2.80 -1.98
CA PRO A 16 0.33 1.58 -2.68
C PRO A 16 -0.92 0.90 -2.11
N ILE A 17 -1.07 0.87 -0.77
CA ILE A 17 -2.29 0.35 -0.13
C ILE A 17 -3.51 1.18 -0.56
N LYS A 18 -3.40 2.50 -0.54
CA LYS A 18 -4.49 3.42 -0.90
C LYS A 18 -4.89 3.23 -2.37
N VAL A 19 -3.94 3.09 -3.29
CA VAL A 19 -4.21 2.80 -4.71
C VAL A 19 -4.84 1.43 -4.89
N THR A 20 -4.27 0.39 -4.26
CA THR A 20 -4.77 -0.99 -4.34
C THR A 20 -6.21 -1.08 -3.84
N LYS A 21 -6.56 -0.39 -2.75
CA LYS A 21 -7.92 -0.32 -2.22
C LYS A 21 -8.92 0.30 -3.21
N ARG A 22 -8.53 1.33 -3.97
CA ARG A 22 -9.41 1.94 -4.99
C ARG A 22 -9.68 0.98 -6.14
N VAL A 23 -8.64 0.33 -6.67
CA VAL A 23 -8.77 -0.64 -7.77
C VAL A 23 -9.51 -1.91 -7.33
N ALA A 24 -9.41 -2.24 -6.03
CA ALA A 24 -10.08 -3.37 -5.39
C ALA A 24 -11.57 -3.16 -5.11
N TYR A 25 -12.15 -2.00 -5.41
CA TYR A 25 -13.56 -1.73 -5.14
C TYR A 25 -14.47 -2.79 -5.78
N GLY A 26 -15.37 -3.37 -5.00
CA GLY A 26 -16.26 -4.46 -5.45
C GLY A 26 -15.66 -5.87 -5.41
N MET A 27 -14.40 -6.05 -4.99
CA MET A 27 -13.85 -7.40 -4.79
C MET A 27 -14.57 -8.13 -3.65
N ARG A 28 -15.11 -9.30 -3.95
CA ARG A 28 -15.85 -10.15 -3.00
C ARG A 28 -14.96 -10.92 -2.03
N ASN A 29 -13.67 -11.07 -2.33
CA ASN A 29 -12.73 -11.87 -1.54
C ASN A 29 -11.65 -11.00 -0.88
N TYR A 30 -11.74 -10.86 0.43
CA TYR A 30 -10.81 -10.07 1.24
C TYR A 30 -9.40 -10.67 1.30
N GLU A 31 -9.26 -11.99 1.26
CA GLU A 31 -7.93 -12.64 1.22
C GLU A 31 -7.17 -12.30 -0.06
N ARG A 32 -7.89 -12.22 -1.19
CA ARG A 32 -7.29 -11.80 -2.46
C ARG A 32 -6.86 -10.33 -2.43
N PHE A 33 -7.58 -9.48 -1.70
CA PHE A 33 -7.19 -8.09 -1.47
C PHE A 33 -5.89 -7.98 -0.66
N LYS A 34 -5.77 -8.72 0.45
CA LYS A 34 -4.53 -8.75 1.26
C LYS A 34 -3.32 -9.24 0.46
N LYS A 35 -3.50 -10.31 -0.34
CA LYS A 35 -2.44 -10.83 -1.22
C LYS A 35 -1.98 -9.81 -2.27
N ARG A 36 -2.90 -9.01 -2.81
CA ARG A 36 -2.57 -7.91 -3.75
C ARG A 36 -1.77 -6.79 -3.08
N ILE A 37 -2.10 -6.42 -1.85
CA ILE A 37 -1.31 -5.44 -1.08
C ILE A 37 0.12 -5.96 -0.91
N LEU A 38 0.27 -7.20 -0.43
CA LEU A 38 1.59 -7.79 -0.20
C LEU A 38 2.42 -7.88 -1.48
N HIS A 39 1.82 -8.32 -2.59
CA HIS A 39 2.49 -8.34 -3.89
C HIS A 39 2.98 -6.96 -4.33
N THR A 40 2.19 -5.91 -4.10
CA THR A 40 2.57 -4.53 -4.49
C THR A 40 3.71 -3.98 -3.61
N MET A 41 3.87 -4.50 -2.39
CA MET A 41 4.91 -4.07 -1.44
C MET A 41 6.22 -4.88 -1.54
N VAL A 42 6.18 -6.08 -2.11
CA VAL A 42 7.32 -7.03 -2.16
C VAL A 42 8.03 -7.04 -3.53
N GLN A 43 7.45 -6.45 -4.57
CA GLN A 43 8.12 -6.33 -5.87
C GLN A 43 9.28 -5.34 -5.77
N TYR A 44 10.51 -5.86 -5.86
CA TYR A 44 11.76 -5.11 -6.05
C TYR A 44 11.95 -4.74 -7.52
#